data_AF-A0A6V7I5E0-F1
#
_entry.id   AF-A0A6V7I5E0-F1
#
_cell.length_a   1.000
_cell.length_b   1.000
_cell.length_c   1.000
_cell.angle_alpha   90.00
_cell.angle_beta   90.00
_cell.angle_gamma   90.00
#
_symmetry.space_group_name_H-M   'P 1'
#
loop_
_entity.id
_entity.type
_entity.pdbx_description
1 polymer ?
#
loop_
_entity_poly.entity_id
_entity_poly.type
_entity_poly.pdbx_seq_one_letter_code
_entity_poly.pdbx_strand_id
1 'polypeptide(L)' 'ECGTTEYTAWSPCSVSCGKGLRMRTRAYLMPEKAVMLQCNRQLVSKEMCVASIPECP' A
#
# COMPACT_ATOMS: atom_id res chain seq x y z
N GLU A 1 -20.10 7.78 -5.34
CA GLU A 1 -18.66 7.84 -5.66
C GLU A 1 -17.92 6.71 -4.93
N CYS A 2 -16.90 6.11 -5.55
CA CYS A 2 -16.07 5.07 -4.92
C CYS A 2 -15.10 5.71 -3.91
N GLY A 3 -15.63 6.16 -2.78
CA GLY A 3 -14.84 6.76 -1.70
C GLY A 3 -13.92 5.72 -1.06
N THR A 4 -12.63 6.05 -0.94
CA THR A 4 -11.66 5.23 -0.21
C THR A 4 -11.18 5.97 1.03
N THR A 5 -10.81 5.24 2.07
CA THR A 5 -10.13 5.81 3.24
C THR A 5 -8.78 6.40 2.83
N GLU A 6 -8.18 7.17 3.73
CA GLU A 6 -6.75 7.47 3.64
C GLU A 6 -5.93 6.18 3.65
N TYR A 7 -4.73 6.28 3.08
CA TYR A 7 -3.79 5.17 3.13
C TYR A 7 -3.29 4.94 4.55
N THR A 8 -3.15 3.67 4.91
CA THR A 8 -2.42 3.28 6.11
C THR A 8 -0.96 3.70 6.02
N ALA A 9 -0.30 3.72 7.17
CA ALA A 9 1.14 3.92 7.22
C ALA A 9 1.85 2.87 6.35
N TRP A 10 2.96 3.29 5.73
CA TRP A 10 3.77 2.39 4.94
C TRP A 10 4.26 1.22 5.80
N SER A 11 4.17 0.01 5.26
CA SER A 11 4.82 -1.15 5.83
C SER A 11 6.33 -0.92 5.93
N PRO A 12 7.03 -1.60 6.85
CA PRO A 12 8.48 -1.66 6.79
C PRO A 12 8.93 -2.14 5.40
N CYS A 13 10.13 -1.71 5.03
CA CYS A 13 10.73 -2.11 3.78
C CYS A 13 10.86 -3.65 3.78
N SER A 14 10.50 -4.30 2.67
CA SER A 14 10.50 -5.76 2.55
C SER A 14 11.88 -6.38 2.77
N VAL A 15 12.93 -5.56 2.70
CA VAL A 15 14.31 -5.95 2.94
C VAL A 15 14.85 -5.19 4.14
N SER A 16 15.75 -5.83 4.87
CA SER A 16 16.49 -5.18 5.96
C SER A 16 17.70 -4.38 5.44
N CYS A 17 18.14 -4.63 4.20
CA CYS A 17 19.29 -3.99 3.58
C CYS A 17 19.10 -3.75 2.07
N GLY A 18 19.70 -2.70 1.54
CA GLY A 18 19.64 -2.34 0.13
C GLY A 18 18.28 -1.77 -0.30
N LYS A 19 17.94 -2.03 -1.58
CA LYS A 19 16.69 -1.59 -2.20
C LYS A 19 15.63 -2.66 -2.00
N GLY A 20 14.50 -2.28 -1.42
CA GLY A 20 13.34 -3.14 -1.26
C GLY A 20 12.07 -2.46 -1.71
N LEU A 21 10.96 -3.05 -1.27
CA LEU A 21 9.62 -2.56 -1.55
C LEU A 21 8.87 -2.36 -0.25
N ARG A 22 8.16 -1.24 -0.14
CA ARG A 22 7.19 -1.00 0.92
C ARG A 22 5.81 -0.98 0.33
N MET A 23 4.84 -1.40 1.13
CA MET A 23 3.45 -1.48 0.72
C MET A 23 2.59 -0.69 1.70
N ARG A 24 1.56 -0.03 1.19
CA ARG A 24 0.50 0.58 2.00
C ARG A 24 -0.84 0.16 1.45
N THR A 25 -1.82 0.10 2.33
CA THR A 25 -3.17 -0.34 1.99
C THR A 25 -4.18 0.74 2.35
N ARG A 26 -5.32 0.74 1.68
CA ARG A 26 -6.48 1.55 2.03
C ARG A 26 -7.73 0.70 1.82
N ALA A 27 -8.83 1.08 2.44
CA ALA A 27 -10.10 0.41 2.28
C ALA A 27 -11.10 1.31 1.54
N TYR A 28 -12.17 0.72 1.04
CA TYR A 28 -13.34 1.50 0.64
C TYR A 28 -14.05 2.01 1.90
N LEU A 29 -14.49 3.26 1.86
CA LEU A 29 -15.34 3.82 2.93
C LEU A 29 -16.68 3.07 3.01
N MET A 30 -17.15 2.56 1.87
CA MET A 30 -18.38 1.78 1.75
C MET A 30 -18.11 0.53 0.89
N PRO A 31 -17.66 -0.59 1.49
CA PRO A 31 -17.34 -1.81 0.73
C PRO A 31 -18.56 -2.36 -0.03
N GLU A 32 -19.75 -2.28 0.56
CA GLU A 32 -20.99 -2.75 -0.08
C GLU A 32 -21.32 -1.97 -1.36
N LYS A 33 -21.25 -0.63 -1.30
CA LYS A 33 -21.42 0.20 -2.51
C LYS A 33 -20.29 -0.03 -3.49
N ALA A 34 -19.06 -0.25 -3.03
CA ALA A 34 -17.93 -0.51 -3.92
C ALA A 34 -18.11 -1.81 -4.70
N VAL A 35 -18.65 -2.86 -4.08
CA VAL A 35 -18.99 -4.12 -4.76
C VAL A 35 -20.14 -3.91 -5.74
N MET A 36 -21.23 -3.25 -5.31
CA MET A 36 -22.40 -2.98 -6.15
C MET A 36 -22.07 -2.12 -7.37
N LEU A 37 -21.16 -1.15 -7.22
CA LEU A 37 -20.67 -0.27 -8.29
C LEU A 37 -19.47 -0.87 -9.05
N GLN A 38 -19.04 -2.08 -8.70
CA GLN A 38 -17.84 -2.75 -9.25
C GLN A 38 -16.62 -1.81 -9.30
N CYS A 39 -16.39 -1.06 -8.22
CA CYS A 39 -15.27 -0.14 -8.11
C CYS A 39 -13.94 -0.90 -8.24
N ASN A 40 -13.14 -0.53 -9.24
CA ASN A 40 -11.79 -1.05 -9.45
C ASN A 40 -10.74 0.02 -9.08
N ARG A 41 -10.76 0.48 -7.83
CA ARG A 41 -9.71 1.37 -7.29
C ARG A 41 -8.56 0.54 -6.73
N GLN A 42 -7.36 1.08 -6.88
CA GLN A 42 -6.17 0.50 -6.27
C GLN A 42 -6.23 0.67 -4.74
N LEU A 43 -6.50 -0.42 -4.03
CA LEU A 43 -6.48 -0.48 -2.56
C LEU A 43 -5.07 -0.69 -1.99
N VAL A 44 -4.15 -1.25 -2.79
CA VAL A 44 -2.77 -1.55 -2.38
C VAL A 44 -1.80 -0.77 -3.24
N SER A 45 -0.96 0.04 -2.61
CA SER A 45 0.11 0.80 -3.27
C SER A 45 1.46 0.23 -2.86
N LYS A 46 2.34 0.00 -3.83
CA LYS A 46 3.70 -0.49 -3.63
C LYS A 46 4.67 0.56 -4.12
N GLU A 47 5.72 0.84 -3.36
CA GLU A 47 6.74 1.81 -3.70
C GLU A 47 8.13 1.25 -3.38
N MET A 48 9.13 1.68 -4.15
CA MET A 48 10.53 1.39 -3.81
C MET A 48 10.92 2.10 -2.52
N CYS A 49 11.56 1.36 -1.63
CA CYS A 49 12.17 1.91 -0.43
C CYS A 49 13.63 1.47 -0.37
N VAL A 50 14.44 2.27 0.32
CA VAL A 50 15.77 1.86 0.73
C VAL A 50 15.66 1.50 2.20
N ALA A 51 16.11 0.29 2.55
CA ALA A 51 16.14 -0.12 3.93
C ALA A 51 17.13 0.74 4.72
N SER A 52 17.03 0.72 6.05
CA SER A 52 17.93 1.48 6.91
C SER A 52 19.40 1.11 6.69
N ILE A 53 19.66 -0.10 6.22
CA ILE A 53 20.99 -0.58 5.86
C ILE A 53 21.17 -0.37 4.34
N PRO A 54 22.17 0.40 3.88
CA PRO A 54 22.33 0.70 2.45
C PRO A 54 22.86 -0.48 1.63
N GLU A 55 23.65 -1.36 2.23
CA GLU A 55 24.24 -2.53 1.55
C GLU A 55 24.02 -3.80 2.38
N CYS A 56 23.66 -4.88 1.70
CA CYS A 56 23.60 -6.19 2.33
C CYS A 56 25.03 -6.76 2.45
N PRO A 57 25.38 -7.37 3.59
CA PRO A 57 26.67 -8.04 3.76
C PRO A 57 26.80 -9.27 2.84
#